data_AF-A0A9Q2NVU3-F1
#
_entry.id   AF-A0A9Q2NVU3-F1
#
_cell.length_a   1.000
_cell.length_b   1.000
_cell.length_c   1.000
_cell.angle_alpha   90.00
_cell.angle_beta   90.00
_cell.angle_gamma   90.00
#
_symmetry.space_group_name_H-M   'P 1'
#
loop_
_entity.id
_entity.type
_entity.pdbx_description
1 polymer ?
#
loop_
_entity_poly.entity_id
_entity_poly.type
_entity_poly.pdbx_seq_one_letter_code
_entity_poly.pdbx_strand_id
1 'polypeptide(L)'
;MIKSAKRAAPDPVPPLVVGDVRYEVIHFGRREGLDQNGGYIVAKTDKTGEVLWTLKVYDVVYDPNGKEGDSQDVFITTMRKMWFRPKLWIADELGRRFVVDLNSKTVSP
;
A
#
# COMPACT_ATOMS: atom_id res chain seq x y z
N MET A 1 31.10 2.40 12.54
CA MET A 1 30.08 2.87 11.58
C MET A 1 29.51 1.66 10.87
N ILE A 2 28.32 1.20 11.29
CA ILE A 2 27.61 0.16 10.53
C ILE A 2 26.76 0.91 9.51
N LYS A 3 27.09 0.77 8.22
CA LYS A 3 26.27 1.27 7.12
C LYS A 3 24.96 0.50 7.14
N SER A 4 23.88 1.16 7.52
CA SER A 4 22.54 0.61 7.39
C SER A 4 22.27 0.31 5.92
N ALA A 5 22.10 -0.96 5.60
CA ALA A 5 21.73 -1.38 4.25
C ALA A 5 20.26 -0.98 4.07
N LYS A 6 20.04 0.17 3.43
CA LYS A 6 18.72 0.65 3.01
C LYS A 6 17.93 -0.52 2.44
N ARG A 7 16.84 -0.91 3.11
CA ARG A 7 16.04 -2.06 2.70
C ARG A 7 15.48 -1.82 1.30
N ALA A 8 15.68 -2.77 0.39
CA ALA A 8 15.03 -2.73 -0.90
C ALA A 8 13.51 -2.92 -0.71
N ALA A 9 12.70 -2.22 -1.50
CA ALA A 9 11.27 -2.52 -1.56
C ALA A 9 11.07 -3.99 -1.94
N PRO A 10 9.93 -4.61 -1.54
CA PRO A 10 9.57 -5.91 -2.08
C PRO A 10 9.37 -5.83 -3.59
N ASP A 11 9.21 -7.00 -4.21
CA ASP A 11 8.89 -7.09 -5.63
C ASP A 11 7.70 -6.18 -5.98
N PRO A 12 7.73 -5.52 -7.15
CA PRO A 12 6.65 -4.64 -7.57
C PRO A 12 5.30 -5.35 -7.53
N VAL A 13 4.33 -4.77 -6.83
CA VAL A 13 2.95 -5.26 -6.87
C VAL A 13 2.32 -4.76 -8.18
N PRO A 14 1.86 -5.65 -9.08
CA PRO A 14 1.25 -5.22 -10.34
C PRO A 14 0.04 -4.31 -10.10
N PRO A 15 -0.13 -3.24 -10.90
CA PRO A 15 -1.31 -2.42 -10.82
C PRO A 15 -2.55 -3.24 -11.20
N LEU A 16 -3.67 -2.92 -10.58
CA LEU A 16 -4.93 -3.60 -10.81
C LEU A 16 -5.93 -2.63 -11.44
N VAL A 17 -6.49 -2.98 -12.59
CA VAL A 17 -7.51 -2.15 -13.26
C VAL A 17 -8.90 -2.72 -12.98
N VAL A 18 -9.82 -1.85 -12.53
CA VAL A 18 -11.24 -2.18 -12.31
C VAL A 18 -12.09 -1.10 -12.97
N GLY A 19 -12.70 -1.42 -14.10
CA GLY A 19 -13.38 -0.42 -14.93
C GLY A 19 -12.36 0.58 -15.48
N ASP A 20 -12.61 1.88 -15.33
CA ASP A 20 -11.71 2.97 -15.75
C ASP A 20 -10.74 3.42 -14.64
N VAL A 21 -10.65 2.67 -13.53
CA VAL A 21 -9.81 3.02 -12.37
C VAL A 21 -8.66 2.01 -12.23
N ARG A 22 -7.45 2.53 -12.18
CA ARG A 22 -6.22 1.79 -11.92
C ARG A 22 -5.79 1.99 -10.46
N TYR A 23 -5.59 0.89 -9.76
CA TYR A 23 -5.14 0.84 -8.37
C TYR A 23 -3.67 0.45 -8.33
N GLU A 24 -2.87 1.21 -7.59
CA GLU A 24 -1.43 0.98 -7.44
C GLU A 24 -1.04 1.00 -5.96
N VAL A 25 -0.04 0.21 -5.59
CA VAL A 25 0.55 0.25 -4.26
C VAL A 25 1.57 1.39 -4.17
N ILE A 26 1.48 2.19 -3.11
CA ILE A 26 2.52 3.17 -2.78
C ILE A 26 3.46 2.53 -1.75
N HIS A 27 4.62 2.07 -2.22
CA HIS A 27 5.64 1.52 -1.32
C HIS A 27 6.30 2.64 -0.49
N PHE A 28 6.68 3.76 -1.10
CA PHE A 28 7.44 4.82 -0.43
C PHE A 28 6.61 6.08 -0.17
N GLY A 29 5.55 5.94 0.63
CA GLY A 29 4.61 7.02 0.91
C GLY A 29 5.25 8.32 1.41
N ARG A 30 6.34 8.24 2.19
CA ARG A 30 7.06 9.43 2.67
C ARG A 30 7.66 10.29 1.54
N ARG A 31 8.01 9.69 0.40
CA ARG A 31 8.49 10.45 -0.78
C ARG A 31 7.36 11.22 -1.46
N GLU A 32 6.12 10.80 -1.24
CA GLU A 32 4.91 11.45 -1.74
C GLU A 32 4.24 12.33 -0.68
N GLY A 33 4.90 12.56 0.46
CA GLY A 33 4.39 13.40 1.55
C GLY A 33 3.43 12.71 2.52
N LEU A 34 3.33 11.37 2.49
CA LEU A 34 2.54 10.59 3.45
C LEU A 34 3.34 10.34 4.75
N ASP A 35 2.63 9.93 5.81
CA ASP A 35 3.20 9.78 7.16
C ASP A 35 4.08 8.51 7.33
N GLN A 36 3.88 7.49 6.49
CA GLN A 36 4.60 6.22 6.52
C GLN A 36 4.99 5.72 5.12
N ASN A 37 5.93 4.76 5.08
CA ASN A 37 6.13 3.91 3.92
C ASN A 37 5.27 2.64 4.07
N GLY A 38 4.82 2.09 2.94
CA GLY A 38 3.92 0.95 2.91
C GLY A 38 2.52 1.28 3.45
N GLY A 39 1.62 0.30 3.35
CA GLY A 39 0.25 0.45 3.84
C GLY A 39 -0.63 1.44 3.08
N TYR A 40 -0.23 1.86 1.88
CA TYR A 40 -0.99 2.80 1.05
C TYR A 40 -1.28 2.25 -0.33
N ILE A 41 -2.46 2.60 -0.84
CA ILE A 41 -2.83 2.45 -2.24
C ILE A 41 -3.29 3.78 -2.81
N VAL A 42 -3.16 3.92 -4.12
CA VAL A 42 -3.69 5.06 -4.88
C VAL A 42 -4.62 4.56 -5.97
N ALA A 43 -5.74 5.25 -6.14
CA ALA A 43 -6.62 5.09 -7.27
C ALA A 43 -6.35 6.22 -8.26
N LYS A 44 -6.10 5.85 -9.51
CA LYS A 44 -5.88 6.76 -10.63
C LYS A 44 -6.85 6.45 -11.75
N THR A 45 -7.19 7.44 -12.56
CA THR A 45 -7.82 7.16 -13.86
C THR A 45 -6.86 6.32 -14.71
N ASP A 46 -7.37 5.28 -15.36
CA ASP A 46 -6.53 4.42 -16.20
C ASP A 46 -6.04 5.16 -17.45
N LYS A 47 -6.88 6.05 -17.99
CA LYS A 47 -6.60 6.80 -19.23
C LYS A 47 -5.60 7.95 -19.04
N THR A 48 -5.77 8.76 -17.99
CA THR A 48 -4.98 9.99 -17.81
C THR A 48 -3.94 9.88 -16.71
N GLY A 49 -4.03 8.86 -15.85
CA GLY A 49 -3.15 8.72 -14.69
C GLY A 49 -3.44 9.74 -13.57
N GLU A 50 -4.54 10.48 -13.68
CA GLU A 50 -4.97 11.46 -12.68
C GLU A 50 -5.31 10.76 -11.38
N VAL A 51 -4.77 11.26 -10.27
CA VAL A 51 -5.05 10.71 -8.93
C VAL A 51 -6.48 11.06 -8.54
N LEU A 52 -7.30 10.03 -8.35
CA LEU A 52 -8.67 10.15 -7.84
C LEU A 52 -8.70 10.22 -6.32
N TRP A 53 -7.90 9.39 -5.67
CA TRP A 53 -7.73 9.36 -4.21
C TRP A 53 -6.57 8.48 -3.78
N THR A 54 -6.07 8.72 -2.58
CA THR A 54 -5.10 7.88 -1.86
C THR A 54 -5.76 7.33 -0.60
N LEU A 55 -5.52 6.05 -0.27
CA LEU A 55 -6.10 5.39 0.89
C LEU A 55 -5.03 4.68 1.70
N LYS A 56 -5.04 4.94 3.02
CA LYS A 56 -4.27 4.17 4.00
C LYS A 56 -5.00 2.87 4.32
N VAL A 57 -4.37 1.74 4.03
CA VAL A 57 -4.89 0.39 4.28
C VAL A 57 -4.61 -0.04 5.72
N TYR A 58 -3.42 0.26 6.23
CA TYR A 58 -3.04 -0.06 7.60
C TYR A 58 -1.96 0.89 8.11
N ASP A 59 -1.87 1.02 9.42
CA ASP A 59 -0.76 1.70 10.07
C ASP A 59 0.47 0.81 10.20
N VAL A 60 1.64 1.40 9.96
CA VAL A 60 2.93 0.82 10.36
C VAL A 60 3.26 1.35 11.74
N VAL A 61 3.40 0.45 12.71
CA VAL A 61 3.78 0.80 14.08
C VAL A 61 5.29 0.90 14.15
N TYR A 62 5.79 2.12 14.29
CA TYR A 62 7.22 2.41 14.46
C TYR A 62 7.55 2.50 15.96
N ASP A 63 8.52 1.71 16.42
CA ASP A 63 9.13 1.87 17.73
C ASP A 63 10.17 3.00 17.67
N PRO A 64 9.94 4.14 18.36
CA PRO A 64 10.86 5.27 18.36
C PRO A 64 12.16 4.97 19.13
N ASN A 65 12.16 3.97 20.00
CA ASN A 65 13.35 3.53 20.75
C ASN A 65 14.02 2.30 20.12
N GLY A 66 13.45 1.80 19.02
CA GLY A 66 13.85 0.57 18.36
C GLY A 66 14.87 0.79 17.24
N LYS A 67 14.77 -0.05 16.21
CA LYS A 67 15.65 0.00 15.03
C LYS A 67 15.42 1.27 14.20
N GLU A 68 16.31 1.52 13.24
CA GLU A 68 16.11 2.60 12.25
C GLU A 68 14.76 2.47 11.53
N GLY A 69 14.10 3.60 11.27
CA GLY A 69 12.70 3.60 10.80
C GLY A 69 12.46 2.84 9.50
N ASP A 70 13.42 2.82 8.58
CA ASP A 70 13.31 2.08 7.30
C ASP A 70 13.33 0.55 7.48
N SER A 71 13.96 0.05 8.55
CA SER A 71 13.92 -1.37 8.89
C SER A 71 12.58 -1.83 9.45
N GLN A 72 11.72 -0.89 9.83
CA GLN A 72 10.40 -1.13 10.42
C GLN A 72 9.25 -0.96 9.42
N ASP A 73 9.55 -0.53 8.18
CA ASP A 73 8.55 -0.39 7.12
C ASP A 73 7.91 -1.74 6.80
N VAL A 74 6.58 -1.74 6.63
CA VAL A 74 5.79 -2.93 6.27
C VAL A 74 5.06 -2.68 4.96
N PHE A 75 5.47 -3.39 3.92
CA PHE A 75 4.97 -3.18 2.57
C PHE A 75 3.82 -4.12 2.19
N ILE A 76 2.91 -3.60 1.36
CA ILE A 76 1.92 -4.43 0.67
C ILE A 76 2.69 -5.29 -0.34
N THR A 77 2.43 -6.59 -0.34
CA THR A 77 3.07 -7.56 -1.24
C THR A 77 2.07 -8.18 -2.22
N THR A 78 0.77 -8.10 -1.93
CA THR A 78 -0.27 -8.60 -2.82
C THR A 78 -1.48 -7.69 -2.82
N MET A 79 -2.03 -7.44 -4.01
CA MET A 79 -3.30 -6.76 -4.22
C MET A 79 -4.08 -7.51 -5.30
N ARG A 80 -5.34 -7.87 -5.03
CA ARG A 80 -6.21 -8.63 -5.94
C ARG A 80 -7.63 -8.13 -5.90
N LYS A 81 -8.33 -8.15 -7.03
CA LYS A 81 -9.78 -7.89 -7.09
C LYS A 81 -10.55 -9.08 -6.53
N MET A 82 -11.59 -8.84 -5.74
CA MET A 82 -12.57 -9.87 -5.41
C MET A 82 -13.55 -10.08 -6.57
N TRP A 83 -13.82 -11.34 -6.93
CA TRP A 83 -14.54 -11.69 -8.17
C TRP A 83 -15.94 -11.07 -8.30
N PHE A 84 -16.72 -11.03 -7.21
CA PHE A 84 -18.13 -10.61 -7.22
C PHE A 84 -18.43 -9.34 -6.43
N ARG A 85 -17.39 -8.60 -6.03
CA ARG A 85 -17.57 -7.42 -5.17
C ARG A 85 -16.65 -6.28 -5.62
N PRO A 86 -17.05 -5.01 -5.43
CA PRO A 86 -16.19 -3.86 -5.64
C PRO A 86 -15.19 -3.77 -4.48
N LYS A 87 -14.40 -4.82 -4.28
CA LYS A 87 -13.49 -4.97 -3.15
C LYS A 87 -12.12 -5.45 -3.60
N LEU A 88 -11.09 -4.95 -2.93
CA LEU A 88 -9.72 -5.44 -3.07
C LEU A 88 -9.35 -6.29 -1.87
N TRP A 89 -8.72 -7.42 -2.15
CA TRP A 89 -8.03 -8.22 -1.15
C TRP A 89 -6.54 -7.84 -1.19
N ILE A 90 -6.00 -7.45 -0.04
CA ILE A 90 -4.63 -6.97 0.14
C ILE A 90 -3.94 -7.81 1.19
N ALA A 91 -2.67 -8.12 0.96
CA ALA A 91 -1.79 -8.72 1.97
C ALA A 91 -0.47 -7.97 2.06
N ASP A 92 0.09 -7.92 3.26
CA ASP A 92 1.42 -7.35 3.51
C ASP A 92 2.48 -8.42 3.74
N GLU A 93 3.73 -7.98 3.90
CA GLU A 93 4.88 -8.86 4.16
C GLU A 93 4.85 -9.57 5.52
N LEU A 94 4.00 -9.13 6.45
CA LEU A 94 3.77 -9.81 7.73
C LEU A 94 2.66 -10.87 7.63
N GLY A 95 2.06 -11.04 6.44
CA GLY A 95 0.96 -11.97 6.21
C GLY A 95 -0.40 -11.49 6.74
N ARG A 96 -0.49 -10.23 7.21
CA ARG A 96 -1.78 -9.61 7.56
C ARG A 96 -2.60 -9.42 6.29
N ARG A 97 -3.91 -9.55 6.42
CA ARG A 97 -4.85 -9.48 5.30
C ARG A 97 -5.81 -8.34 5.55
N PHE A 98 -6.20 -7.69 4.47
CA PHE A 98 -7.10 -6.55 4.50
C PHE A 98 -8.04 -6.62 3.30
N VAL A 99 -9.26 -6.15 3.51
CA VAL A 99 -10.28 -5.98 2.48
C VAL A 99 -10.61 -4.51 2.38
N VAL A 100 -10.41 -3.94 1.20
CA VAL A 100 -10.78 -2.56 0.89
C VAL A 100 -12.09 -2.56 0.11
N ASP A 101 -13.09 -1.82 0.56
CA ASP A 101 -14.28 -1.51 -0.21
C ASP A 101 -14.05 -0.29 -1.10
N LEU A 102 -14.19 -0.46 -2.42
CA LEU A 102 -13.88 0.58 -3.40
C LEU A 102 -14.95 1.68 -3.47
N ASN A 103 -16.17 1.39 -3.01
CA ASN A 103 -17.26 2.37 -3.03
C ASN A 103 -17.20 3.27 -1.81
N SER A 104 -17.11 2.67 -0.61
CA SER A 104 -17.05 3.41 0.65
C SER A 104 -15.64 3.83 1.05
N LYS A 105 -14.60 3.30 0.38
CA LYS A 105 -13.18 3.55 0.70
C LYS A 105 -12.84 3.16 2.14
N THR A 106 -13.49 2.11 2.63
CA THR A 106 -13.29 1.59 3.99
C THR A 106 -12.43 0.33 3.95
N VAL A 107 -11.71 0.08 5.03
CA VAL A 107 -10.80 -1.06 5.17
C VAL A 107 -11.28 -1.96 6.31
N SER A 108 -11.15 -3.26 6.13
CA SER A 108 -11.45 -4.27 7.17
C SER A 108 -10.32 -5.30 7.22
N PRO A 109 -9.83 -5.70 8.41
CA PRO A 109 -8.86 -6.79 8.56
C PRO A 109 -9.50 -8.17 8.28
#